data_AF-A0A392PZW5-F1
#
_entry.id   AF-A0A392PZW5-F1
#
_cell.length_a   1.000
_cell.length_b   1.000
_cell.length_c   1.000
_cell.angle_alpha   90.00
_cell.angle_beta   90.00
_cell.angle_gamma   90.00
#
_symmetry.space_group_name_H-M   'P 1'
#
loop_
_entity.id
_entity.type
_entity.pdbx_description
1 polymer ?
#
loop_
_entity_poly.entity_id
_entity_poly.type
_entity_poly.pdbx_seq_one_letter_code
_entity_poly.pdbx_strand_id
1 'polypeptide(L)' 'QQIWSSDDENKDKEQDGSNDVQEQTIGFSVKNAVLFPPEVEKGRWPDDYSLSDHARLTVVFSPIRMPCSQMIC' A
#
# COMPACT_ATOMS: atom_id res chain seq x y z
N GLN A 1 7.07 -1.24 -18.96
CA GLN A 1 7.78 -1.79 -17.78
C GLN A 1 8.50 -0.60 -17.15
N GLN A 2 8.00 -0.07 -16.04
CA GLN A 2 8.60 1.10 -15.38
C GLN A 2 9.42 0.58 -14.19
N ILE A 3 10.71 0.86 -14.27
CA ILE A 3 11.74 0.53 -13.28
C ILE A 3 11.56 1.50 -12.13
N TRP A 4 11.28 1.00 -10.92
CA TRP A 4 11.23 1.82 -9.72
C TRP A 4 12.66 2.18 -9.29
N SER A 5 13.01 3.46 -9.41
CA SER A 5 14.20 4.02 -8.76
C SER A 5 13.79 4.49 -7.36
N SER A 6 14.18 3.75 -6.32
CA SER A 6 13.99 4.16 -4.92
C SER A 6 15.09 5.13 -4.51
N ASP A 7 14.77 6.42 -4.44
CA ASP A 7 15.51 7.39 -3.62
C ASP A 7 14.80 7.46 -2.26
N ASP A 8 15.27 6.67 -1.29
CA ASP A 8 14.73 6.60 0.07
C ASP A 8 15.73 7.24 1.06
N GLU A 9 15.71 8.58 1.14
CA GLU A 9 16.33 9.32 2.24
C GLU A 9 15.26 9.65 3.30
N ASN A 10 14.89 8.69 4.15
CA ASN A 10 14.29 9.02 5.45
C ASN A 10 14.93 8.21 6.58
N LYS A 11 15.82 8.89 7.32
CA LYS A 11 16.44 8.41 8.56
C LYS A 11 15.46 8.60 9.72
N ASP A 12 14.72 7.56 10.07
CA ASP A 12 14.11 7.47 11.40
C ASP A 12 14.90 6.48 12.26
N LYS A 13 15.47 7.01 13.33
CA LYS A 13 16.37 6.33 14.27
C LYS A 13 15.62 5.63 15.39
N GLU A 14 16.22 4.51 15.80
CA GLU A 14 16.25 3.90 17.13
C GLU A 14 15.03 3.08 17.61
N GLN A 15 15.17 1.76 17.51
CA GLN A 15 14.87 0.90 18.65
C GLN A 15 15.91 -0.21 18.81
N ASP A 16 16.35 -0.29 20.06
CA ASP A 16 17.46 -1.01 20.69
C ASP A 16 17.34 -2.55 20.65
N GLY A 17 18.49 -3.22 20.48
CA GLY A 17 18.75 -4.50 21.15
C GLY A 17 18.31 -5.82 20.48
N SER A 18 18.84 -6.17 19.31
CA SER A 18 19.40 -7.52 19.03
C SER A 18 19.98 -7.56 17.61
N ASN A 19 21.23 -8.00 17.47
CA ASN A 19 21.91 -8.14 16.18
C ASN A 19 21.42 -9.39 15.43
N ASP A 20 20.14 -9.43 15.10
CA ASP A 20 19.66 -10.28 14.02
C ASP A 20 19.60 -9.37 12.79
N VAL A 21 20.47 -9.60 11.82
CA VAL A 21 20.44 -8.90 10.52
C VAL A 21 19.22 -9.46 9.78
N GLN A 22 18.03 -9.07 10.23
CA GLN A 22 16.80 -9.39 9.54
C GLN A 22 16.86 -8.65 8.22
N GLU A 23 16.94 -9.42 7.14
CA GLU A 23 16.82 -8.91 5.79
C GLU A 23 15.57 -8.04 5.73
N GLN A 24 15.71 -6.78 5.31
CA GLN A 24 14.59 -5.86 5.21
C GLN A 24 14.18 -5.74 3.76
N THR A 25 12.88 -5.83 3.50
CA THR A 25 12.30 -5.63 2.17
C THR A 25 11.48 -4.35 2.13
N ILE A 26 11.27 -3.82 0.92
CA ILE A 26 10.35 -2.70 0.71
C ILE A 26 8.95 -3.27 0.51
N GLY A 27 8.08 -3.01 1.47
CA GLY A 27 6.64 -3.16 1.34
C GLY A 27 5.98 -1.85 0.93
N PHE A 28 4.67 -1.90 0.69
CA PHE A 28 3.86 -0.72 0.43
C PHE A 28 2.74 -0.62 1.45
N SER A 29 2.64 0.53 2.12
CA SER A 29 1.46 0.89 2.90
C SER A 29 0.49 1.71 2.05
N VAL A 30 -0.79 1.63 2.38
CA VAL A 30 -1.81 2.47 1.74
C VAL A 30 -1.77 3.85 2.38
N LYS A 31 -1.43 4.87 1.60
CA LYS A 31 -1.50 6.28 2.02
C LYS A 31 -2.90 6.85 1.85
N ASN A 32 -3.58 6.49 0.77
CA ASN A 32 -4.94 6.91 0.47
C ASN A 32 -5.64 5.88 -0.41
N ALA A 33 -6.96 5.78 -0.30
CA ALA A 33 -7.79 4.95 -1.17
C ALA A 33 -9.14 5.63 -1.36
N VAL A 34 -9.59 5.77 -2.61
CA VAL A 34 -10.85 6.44 -2.96
C VAL A 34 -11.62 5.65 -3.99
N LEU A 35 -12.93 5.53 -3.82
CA LEU A 35 -13.82 4.98 -4.84
C LEU A 35 -14.31 6.09 -5.76
N PHE A 36 -14.45 5.77 -7.04
CA PHE A 36 -15.09 6.63 -8.01
C PHE A 36 -16.35 5.95 -8.58
N PRO A 37 -17.49 6.65 -8.61
CA PRO A 37 -17.69 8.03 -8.11
C PRO A 37 -17.78 8.08 -6.56
N PRO A 38 -17.40 9.17 -5.87
CA PRO A 38 -17.24 9.21 -4.40
C PRO A 38 -18.52 8.86 -3.61
N GLU A 39 -19.69 9.02 -4.20
CA GLU A 39 -20.99 8.69 -3.61
C GLU A 39 -21.09 7.19 -3.27
N VAL A 40 -20.40 6.34 -4.02
CA VAL A 40 -20.40 4.89 -3.79
C VAL A 40 -19.70 4.51 -2.49
N GLU A 41 -18.81 5.36 -1.95
CA GLU A 41 -18.24 5.17 -0.61
C GLU A 41 -19.32 5.23 0.48
N LYS A 42 -20.43 5.90 0.20
CA LYS A 42 -21.61 6.01 1.07
C LYS A 42 -22.70 5.01 0.70
N GLY A 43 -22.40 4.05 -0.17
CA GLY A 43 -23.36 3.06 -0.68
C GLY A 43 -24.38 3.62 -1.66
N ARG A 44 -24.18 4.82 -2.19
CA ARG A 44 -25.08 5.42 -3.19
C ARG A 44 -24.52 5.25 -4.58
N TRP A 45 -25.28 4.58 -5.43
CA TRP A 45 -24.95 4.37 -6.83
C TRP A 45 -25.76 5.33 -7.70
N PRO A 46 -25.20 5.82 -8.82
CA PRO A 46 -25.97 6.54 -9.82
C PRO A 46 -27.10 5.67 -10.41
N ASP A 47 -28.19 6.30 -10.82
CA ASP A 47 -29.39 5.59 -11.30
C ASP A 47 -29.17 4.83 -12.62
N ASP A 48 -28.12 5.17 -13.37
CA ASP A 48 -27.72 4.54 -14.63
C ASP A 48 -26.79 3.32 -14.45
N TYR A 49 -26.45 2.95 -13.20
CA TYR A 49 -25.63 1.78 -12.90
C TYR A 49 -26.47 0.50 -12.76
N SER A 50 -25.95 -0.58 -13.35
CA SER A 50 -26.49 -1.94 -13.25
C SER A 50 -25.95 -2.67 -12.01
N LEU A 51 -26.67 -3.70 -11.55
CA LEU A 51 -26.25 -4.52 -10.39
C LEU A 51 -24.92 -5.29 -10.61
N SER A 52 -24.48 -5.42 -11.86
CA SER A 52 -23.18 -5.99 -12.23
C SER A 52 -22.03 -4.98 -12.20
N ASP A 53 -22.32 -3.70 -11.99
CA ASP A 53 -21.33 -2.65 -12.11
C ASP A 53 -20.45 -2.57 -10.86
N HIS A 54 -19.18 -2.23 -11.09
CA HIS A 54 -18.18 -2.12 -10.04
C HIS A 54 -17.67 -0.68 -9.93
N ALA A 55 -17.51 -0.20 -8.71
CA ALA A 55 -16.93 1.10 -8.43
C ALA A 55 -15.41 0.99 -8.60
N ARG A 56 -14.82 1.99 -9.25
CA ARG A 56 -13.37 1.99 -9.48
C ARG A 56 -12.65 2.44 -8.23
N LEU A 57 -11.80 1.58 -7.66
CA LEU A 57 -10.93 1.92 -6.53
C LEU A 57 -9.58 2.45 -7.03
N THR A 58 -9.20 3.66 -6.58
CA THR A 58 -7.87 4.23 -6.81
C THR A 58 -7.12 4.30 -5.50
N VAL A 59 -5.89 3.78 -5.48
CA VAL A 59 -5.07 3.67 -4.25
C VAL A 59 -3.74 4.38 -4.47
N VAL A 60 -3.32 5.16 -3.48
CA VAL A 60 -1.99 5.76 -3.39
C VAL A 60 -1.19 4.97 -2.36
N PHE A 61 -0.04 4.45 -2.78
CA PHE A 61 0.87 3.69 -1.93
C PHE A 61 2.05 4.54 -1.48
N SER A 62 2.57 4.26 -0.28
CA SER A 62 3.86 4.76 0.21
C SER A 62 4.77 3.58 0.53
N PRO A 63 6.08 3.64 0.19
CA PRO A 63 7.03 2.59 0.54
C PRO A 63 7.22 2.54 2.06
N ILE A 64 7.37 1.33 2.60
CA ILE A 64 7.73 1.08 4.00
C ILE A 64 8.73 -0.07 4.09
N ARG A 65 9.59 -0.05 5.12
CA ARG A 65 10.51 -1.15 5.39
C ARG A 65 9.78 -2.21 6.22
N MET A 66 9.84 -3.46 5.77
CA MET A 66 9.25 -4.61 6.46
C MET A 66 10.32 -5.68 6.72
N PRO A 67 10.26 -6.40 7.86
CA PRO A 67 11.14 -7.54 8.08
C PRO A 67 10.80 -8.66 7.08
N CYS A 68 11.80 -9.21 6.42
CA CYS A 68 11.66 -10.38 5.56
C CYS A 68 11.61 -11.63 6.44
N SER A 69 10.45 -12.28 6.50
CA SER A 69 10.38 -13.63 7.05
C SER A 69 11.07 -14.57 6.06
N GLN A 70 12.21 -15.15 6.44
CA GLN A 70 12.78 -16.26 5.70
C GLN A 70 11.74 -17.38 5.72
N MET A 71 11.12 -17.66 4.57
CA MET A 71 10.32 -18.87 4.42
C MET A 71 11.28 -20.05 4.56
N ILE A 72 11.24 -20.73 5.71
CA ILE A 72 11.98 -21.96 5.91
C ILE A 72 11.23 -23.01 5.08
N CYS A 73 11.79 -23.38 3.93
CA CYS A 73 11.29 -24.46 3.06
C CYS A 73 11.61 -25.85 3.64
#